data_AF-A0A7U3YJR1-F1
#
_entry.id   AF-A0A7U3YJR1-F1
#
_cell.length_a   1.000
_cell.length_b   1.000
_cell.length_c   1.000
_cell.angle_alpha   90.00
_cell.angle_beta   90.00
_cell.angle_gamma   90.00
#
_symmetry.space_group_name_H-M   'P 1'
#
loop_
_entity.id
_entity.type
_entity.pdbx_description
1 polymer ?
#
loop_
_entity_poly.entity_id
_entity_poly.type
_entity_poly.pdbx_seq_one_letter_code
_entity_poly.pdbx_strand_id
1 'polypeptide(L)' 'MKYTFEELLARRYCGAKTRKGTPCKRLDIYENGRCPLHGGLSTGPTTEEGKRCAALNGNCPKKKRSP' A
#
# COMPACT_ATOMS: atom_id res chain seq x y z
N MET A 1 1.20 12.87 11.19
CA MET A 1 0.60 11.90 10.24
C MET A 1 -0.72 12.49 9.78
N LYS A 2 -1.01 12.49 8.48
CA LYS A 2 -2.08 13.32 7.90
C LYS A 2 -3.51 12.89 8.26
N TYR A 3 -3.69 11.77 8.98
CA TYR A 3 -5.01 11.22 9.33
C TYR A 3 -4.98 10.48 10.68
N THR A 4 -6.01 10.63 11.51
CA THR A 4 -6.26 9.88 12.76
C THR A 4 -6.74 8.44 12.48
N PHE A 5 -6.67 7.51 13.45
CA PHE A 5 -7.15 6.11 13.29
C PHE A 5 -8.64 6.06 12.96
N GLU A 6 -9.42 6.92 13.61
CA GLU A 6 -10.85 7.13 13.34
C GLU A 6 -11.08 7.69 11.93
N GLU A 7 -10.24 8.64 11.47
CA GLU A 7 -10.29 9.16 10.10
C GLU A 7 -9.90 8.11 9.04
N LEU A 8 -9.00 7.17 9.36
CA LEU A 8 -8.62 6.06 8.46
C LEU A 8 -9.71 4.99 8.37
N LEU A 9 -10.44 4.73 9.46
CA LEU A 9 -11.60 3.83 9.48
C LEU A 9 -12.84 4.50 8.83
N ALA A 10 -13.01 5.81 9.05
CA ALA A 10 -14.07 6.62 8.45
C ALA A 10 -13.79 6.99 6.99
N ARG A 11 -12.59 6.67 6.46
CA ARG A 11 -12.31 6.83 5.04
C ARG A 11 -13.30 6.00 4.28
N ARG A 12 -14.22 6.71 3.62
CA ARG A 12 -15.09 6.05 2.66
C ARG A 12 -14.29 5.41 1.53
N TYR A 13 -13.01 5.78 1.30
CA TYR A 13 -12.18 5.24 0.23
C TYR A 13 -10.67 5.03 0.51
N CYS A 14 -10.08 4.07 -0.20
CA CYS A 14 -8.70 3.56 -0.15
C CYS A 14 -7.57 4.61 -0.15
N GLY A 15 -7.72 5.69 -0.93
CA GLY A 15 -6.87 6.88 -0.91
C GLY A 15 -5.40 6.71 -1.35
N ALA A 16 -4.94 5.50 -1.66
CA ALA A 16 -3.56 5.25 -2.06
C ALA A 16 -3.18 6.02 -3.34
N LYS A 17 -1.92 6.47 -3.42
CA LYS A 17 -1.42 7.17 -4.62
C LYS A 17 -1.50 6.21 -5.78
N THR A 18 -2.43 6.48 -6.67
CA THR A 18 -2.53 5.74 -7.90
C THR A 18 -1.32 6.07 -8.76
N ARG A 19 -1.12 5.23 -9.76
CA ARG A 19 -0.10 5.46 -10.79
C ARG A 19 -0.26 6.80 -11.51
N LYS A 20 -1.48 7.36 -11.58
CA LYS A 20 -1.78 8.69 -12.14
C LYS A 20 -1.39 9.84 -11.23
N GLY A 21 -0.82 9.54 -10.07
CA GLY A 21 -0.47 10.52 -9.05
C GLY A 21 -1.65 11.00 -8.21
N THR A 22 -2.88 10.61 -8.59
CA THR A 22 -4.13 10.98 -7.90
C THR A 22 -4.53 9.95 -6.84
N PRO A 23 -5.35 10.31 -5.84
CA PRO A 23 -5.75 9.40 -4.77
C PRO A 23 -6.75 8.33 -5.25
N CYS A 24 -6.60 7.10 -4.77
CA CYS A 24 -7.51 6.00 -5.04
C CYS A 24 -8.89 6.28 -4.41
N LYS A 25 -9.97 6.18 -5.18
CA LYS A 25 -11.33 6.50 -4.71
C LYS A 25 -12.20 5.28 -4.36
N ARG A 26 -11.61 4.08 -4.34
CA ARG A 26 -12.31 2.81 -4.06
C ARG A 26 -12.87 2.76 -2.66
N LEU A 27 -14.11 2.34 -2.49
CA LEU A 27 -14.80 2.36 -1.19
C LEU A 27 -14.67 1.07 -0.38
N ASP A 28 -14.27 -0.02 -1.05
CA ASP A 28 -14.03 -1.33 -0.47
C ASP A 28 -12.75 -1.34 0.37
N ILE A 29 -12.97 -0.81 1.56
CA ILE A 29 -12.22 -0.82 2.80
C ILE A 29 -11.90 -2.16 3.45
N TYR A 30 -10.65 -2.65 3.50
CA TYR A 30 -10.32 -3.74 4.44
C TYR A 30 -9.74 -3.16 5.72
N GLU A 31 -9.60 -3.95 6.79
CA GLU A 31 -9.24 -3.43 8.12
C GLU A 31 -7.91 -2.63 8.12
N ASN A 32 -7.04 -2.84 7.13
CA ASN A 32 -5.81 -2.07 6.97
C ASN A 32 -6.02 -0.70 6.28
N GLY A 33 -7.27 -0.29 6.05
CA GLY A 33 -7.67 0.98 5.42
C GLY A 33 -7.28 1.10 3.95
N ARG A 34 -6.71 0.05 3.38
CA ARG A 34 -6.45 -0.04 1.96
C ARG A 34 -7.49 -0.94 1.38
N CYS A 35 -7.95 -0.49 0.23
CA CYS A 35 -8.46 -1.43 -0.71
C CYS A 35 -7.41 -2.52 -0.96
N PRO A 36 -7.86 -3.69 -1.39
CA PRO A 36 -6.98 -4.81 -1.72
C PRO A 36 -5.85 -4.41 -2.67
N LEU A 37 -6.12 -3.44 -3.56
CA LEU A 37 -5.19 -2.98 -4.60
C LEU A 37 -3.98 -2.23 -4.08
N HIS A 38 -4.02 -1.78 -2.83
CA HIS A 38 -2.96 -0.95 -2.29
C HIS A 38 -2.51 -1.43 -0.91
N GLY A 39 -2.63 -2.73 -0.67
CA GLY A 39 -2.03 -3.40 0.46
C GLY A 39 -2.98 -4.34 1.17
N GLY A 40 -4.28 -4.00 1.28
CA GLY A 40 -5.28 -4.84 1.95
C GLY A 40 -4.81 -5.47 3.28
N LEU A 41 -5.52 -6.48 3.77
CA LEU A 41 -5.09 -7.23 4.95
C LEU A 41 -3.97 -8.24 4.63
N SER A 42 -2.89 -7.75 4.02
CA SER A 42 -1.69 -8.52 3.76
C SER A 42 -0.71 -8.36 4.91
N THR A 43 -0.28 -9.48 5.48
CA THR A 43 0.79 -9.54 6.50
C THR A 43 2.20 -9.54 5.88
N GLY A 44 2.30 -9.41 4.56
CA GLY A 44 3.55 -9.66 3.87
C GLY A 44 4.04 -11.11 4.07
N PRO A 45 5.29 -11.42 3.69
CA PRO A 45 5.83 -12.77 3.85
C PRO A 45 6.19 -13.06 5.30
N THR A 46 5.67 -14.17 5.84
CA THR A 46 5.89 -14.60 7.23
C THR A 46 7.05 -15.59 7.40
N THR A 47 7.54 -16.18 6.33
CA THR A 47 8.62 -17.18 6.34
C THR A 47 10.00 -16.54 6.16
N GLU A 48 11.06 -17.20 6.62
CA GLU A 48 12.44 -16.71 6.47
C GLU A 48 12.84 -16.54 5.00
N GLU A 49 12.46 -17.50 4.17
CA GLU A 49 12.66 -17.47 2.72
C GLU A 49 11.88 -16.31 2.10
N GLY A 50 10.64 -16.07 2.54
CA GLY A 50 9.79 -15.00 2.04
C GLY A 50 10.33 -13.61 2.38
N LYS A 51 10.93 -13.47 3.55
CA LYS A 51 11.65 -12.25 3.95
C LYS A 51 12.90 -12.04 3.11
N ARG A 52 13.67 -13.09 2.84
CA ARG A 52 14.89 -13.01 1.99
C ARG A 52 14.55 -12.55 0.58
N CYS A 53 13.51 -13.11 -0.02
CA CYS A 53 13.05 -12.69 -1.34
C CYS A 53 12.53 -11.25 -1.36
N ALA A 54 11.73 -10.83 -0.36
CA ALA A 54 11.28 -9.45 -0.25
C ALA A 54 12.44 -8.45 -0.09
N ALA A 55 13.54 -8.88 0.52
CA ALA A 55 14.74 -8.08 0.69
C ALA A 55 15.47 -7.80 -0.65
N LEU A 56 15.53 -8.78 -1.55
CA LEU A 56 16.18 -8.61 -2.85
C LEU A 56 15.49 -7.58 -3.75
N ASN A 57 14.19 -7.34 -3.56
CA ASN A 57 13.42 -6.34 -4.30
C ASN A 57 14.00 -4.92 -4.17
N GLY A 58 14.70 -4.62 -3.06
CA GLY A 58 15.33 -3.32 -2.81
C GLY A 58 16.64 -3.11 -3.57
N ASN A 59 17.31 -4.20 -3.97
CA ASN A 59 18.63 -4.18 -4.58
C ASN A 59 18.58 -4.08 -6.10
N CYS A 60 17.39 -4.28 -6.69
CA CYS A 60 17.16 -4.02 -8.09
C CYS A 60 17.22 -2.50 -8.36
N PRO A 61 18.01 -2.02 -9.35
CA PRO A 61 18.11 -0.60 -9.66
C PRO A 61 16.74 -0.02 -10.02
N LYS A 62 16.27 0.95 -9.23
CA LYS A 62 15.02 1.65 -9.48
C LYS A 62 15.21 2.54 -10.70
N LYS A 63 14.48 2.25 -11.79
CA LYS A 63 14.47 3.13 -12.97
C LYS A 63 14.09 4.55 -12.53
N LYS A 64 14.83 5.56 -13.00
CA LYS A 64 14.50 6.97 -12.73
C LYS A 64 13.09 7.25 -13.25
N ARG A 65 12.26 7.86 -12.42
CA ARG A 65 10.98 8.42 -12.88
C ARG A 65 11.34 9.70 -13.63
N SER A 66 11.15 9.72 -14.95
CA SER A 66 11.21 10.95 -15.74
C SER A 66 10.15 11.94 -15.21
N PRO A 67 10.35 13.26 -15.35
CA PRO A 67 9.37 14.28 -14.96
C PRO A 67 7.97 13.99 -15.51
#